data_AF-A0AAE7E7I5-F1
#
_entry.id   AF-A0AAE7E7I5-F1
#
_cell.length_a   1.000
_cell.length_b   1.000
_cell.length_c   1.000
_cell.angle_alpha   90.00
_cell.angle_beta   90.00
_cell.angle_gamma   90.00
#
_symmetry.space_group_name_H-M   'P 1'
#
loop_
_entity.id
_entity.type
_entity.pdbx_description
1 polymer ?
#
loop_
_entity_poly.entity_id
_entity_poly.type
_entity_poly.pdbx_seq_one_letter_code
_entity_poly.pdbx_strand_id
1 'polypeptide(L)'
;MELTVFLENIKKNQEEVVYFCCNHVLSKKFDIAKDNLDEITLKNLFINYESFTKSLNDSAGIIYKKYEAELDDVYKEICNLFNEDFDNAYLFNYRLTRVKNQEARQFLDIEDKDTQETVIQKFEDKINTILESKYYRENKEKLSENLIIPQKTLELIKSVAGMY
;
A
#
# COMPACT_ATOMS: atom_id res chain seq x y z
N MET A 1 -13.15 -7.30 -21.79
CA MET A 1 -12.96 -8.69 -21.35
C MET A 1 -14.05 -9.06 -20.35
N GLU A 2 -14.70 -10.21 -20.56
CA GLU A 2 -15.66 -10.76 -19.59
C GLU A 2 -14.97 -11.02 -18.24
N LEU A 3 -15.60 -10.62 -17.13
CA LEU A 3 -15.01 -10.77 -15.81
C LEU A 3 -14.81 -12.23 -15.41
N THR A 4 -15.71 -13.11 -15.83
CA THR A 4 -15.56 -14.57 -15.69
C THR A 4 -14.28 -15.08 -16.34
N VAL A 5 -14.00 -14.66 -17.58
CA VAL A 5 -12.81 -15.08 -18.33
C VAL A 5 -11.53 -14.56 -17.66
N PHE A 6 -11.55 -13.31 -17.19
CA PHE A 6 -10.44 -12.73 -16.43
C PHE A 6 -10.15 -13.52 -15.16
N LEU A 7 -11.18 -13.79 -14.36
CA LEU A 7 -11.03 -14.51 -13.09
C LEU A 7 -10.61 -15.98 -13.29
N GLU A 8 -11.13 -16.65 -14.31
CA GLU A 8 -10.70 -18.00 -14.66
C GLU A 8 -9.25 -18.05 -15.15
N ASN A 9 -8.76 -16.99 -15.81
CA ASN A 9 -7.35 -16.89 -16.16
C ASN A 9 -6.49 -16.79 -14.89
N ILE A 10 -6.84 -15.90 -13.96
CA ILE A 10 -6.11 -15.74 -12.70
C ILE A 10 -6.10 -17.06 -11.92
N LYS A 11 -7.26 -17.71 -11.78
CA LYS A 11 -7.39 -18.98 -11.06
C LYS A 11 -6.48 -20.10 -11.59
N LYS A 12 -6.19 -20.09 -12.90
CA LYS A 12 -5.34 -21.11 -13.55
C LYS A 12 -3.85 -20.79 -13.48
N ASN A 13 -3.50 -19.51 -13.45
CA ASN A 13 -2.13 -19.04 -13.68
C ASN A 13 -1.49 -18.39 -12.45
N GLN A 14 -2.26 -18.11 -11.40
CA GLN A 14 -1.82 -17.37 -10.22
C GLN A 14 -2.18 -18.13 -8.94
N GLU A 15 -1.61 -17.69 -7.82
CA GLU A 15 -1.93 -18.23 -6.51
C GLU A 15 -3.41 -18.02 -6.15
N GLU A 16 -3.96 -18.93 -5.33
CA GLU A 16 -5.37 -18.88 -4.93
C GLU A 16 -5.73 -17.56 -4.23
N VAL A 17 -4.80 -16.99 -3.46
CA VAL A 17 -5.00 -15.71 -2.76
C VAL A 17 -5.15 -14.54 -3.74
N VAL A 18 -4.44 -14.55 -4.87
CA VAL A 18 -4.56 -13.52 -5.92
C VAL A 18 -5.94 -13.62 -6.56
N TYR A 19 -6.38 -14.83 -6.91
CA TYR A 19 -7.74 -15.07 -7.40
C TYR A 19 -8.80 -14.60 -6.39
N PHE A 20 -8.64 -14.97 -5.11
CA PHE A 20 -9.56 -14.58 -4.05
C PHE A 20 -9.69 -13.05 -3.97
N CYS A 21 -8.56 -12.33 -3.95
CA CYS A 21 -8.52 -10.87 -3.88
C CYS A 21 -9.18 -10.24 -5.11
N CYS A 22 -8.85 -10.70 -6.33
CA CYS A 22 -9.45 -10.19 -7.56
C CYS A 22 -10.97 -10.43 -7.60
N ASN A 23 -11.42 -11.63 -7.22
CA ASN A 23 -12.84 -11.96 -7.17
C ASN A 23 -13.59 -11.11 -6.14
N HIS A 24 -13.02 -10.92 -4.95
CA HIS A 24 -13.63 -10.11 -3.89
C HIS A 24 -13.76 -8.63 -4.30
N VAL A 25 -12.72 -8.06 -4.91
CA VAL A 25 -12.75 -6.67 -5.40
C VAL A 25 -13.81 -6.49 -6.49
N LEU A 26 -13.88 -7.40 -7.46
CA LEU A 26 -14.82 -7.29 -8.57
C LEU A 26 -16.26 -7.54 -8.12
N SER A 27 -16.51 -8.55 -7.29
CA SER A 27 -17.87 -8.93 -6.84
C SER A 27 -18.54 -7.83 -6.02
N LYS A 28 -17.77 -6.91 -5.43
CA LYS A 28 -18.31 -5.73 -4.73
C LYS A 28 -18.85 -4.64 -5.65
N LYS A 29 -18.41 -4.62 -6.90
CA LYS A 29 -18.65 -3.50 -7.83
C LYS A 29 -19.43 -3.92 -9.08
N PHE A 30 -19.40 -5.21 -9.43
CA PHE A 30 -19.86 -5.71 -10.72
C PHE A 30 -20.61 -7.05 -10.58
N ASP A 31 -21.52 -7.32 -11.51
CA ASP A 31 -22.08 -8.65 -11.73
C ASP A 31 -21.07 -9.48 -12.53
N ILE A 32 -20.29 -10.32 -11.85
CA ILE A 32 -19.21 -11.13 -12.46
C ILE A 32 -19.68 -11.92 -13.68
N ALA A 33 -20.93 -12.38 -13.70
CA ALA A 33 -21.46 -13.24 -14.76
C ALA A 33 -21.90 -12.46 -16.01
N LYS A 34 -22.15 -11.15 -15.89
CA LYS A 34 -22.74 -10.34 -16.97
C LYS A 34 -21.87 -9.17 -17.40
N ASP A 35 -21.08 -8.63 -16.48
CA ASP A 35 -20.32 -7.43 -16.73
C ASP A 35 -19.03 -7.72 -17.50
N ASN A 36 -18.63 -6.72 -18.27
CA ASN A 36 -17.46 -6.74 -19.13
C ASN A 36 -16.74 -5.41 -18.97
N LEU A 37 -15.44 -5.47 -18.70
CA LEU A 37 -14.59 -4.29 -18.54
C LEU A 37 -13.45 -4.34 -19.55
N ASP A 38 -13.08 -3.19 -20.10
CA ASP A 38 -11.85 -3.08 -20.87
C ASP A 38 -10.62 -3.25 -19.95
N GLU A 39 -9.48 -3.58 -20.55
CA GLU A 39 -8.25 -3.88 -19.84
C GLU A 39 -7.72 -2.68 -19.04
N ILE A 40 -7.89 -1.46 -19.56
CA ILE A 40 -7.43 -0.22 -18.89
C ILE A 40 -8.25 0.01 -17.63
N THR A 41 -9.57 -0.16 -17.71
CA THR A 41 -10.46 -0.04 -16.55
C THR A 41 -10.14 -1.10 -15.49
N LEU A 42 -9.93 -2.36 -15.88
CA LEU A 42 -9.53 -3.43 -14.96
C LEU A 42 -8.20 -3.12 -14.29
N LYS A 43 -7.20 -2.75 -15.07
CA LYS A 43 -5.88 -2.36 -14.58
C LYS A 43 -5.98 -1.26 -13.54
N ASN A 44 -6.65 -0.15 -13.87
CA ASN A 44 -6.80 1.00 -12.96
C ASN A 44 -7.55 0.65 -11.66
N LEU A 45 -8.47 -0.30 -11.70
CA LEU A 45 -9.16 -0.78 -10.51
C LEU A 45 -8.20 -1.45 -9.51
N PHE A 46 -7.21 -2.17 -10.03
CA PHE A 46 -6.32 -3.02 -9.24
C PHE A 46 -4.99 -2.35 -8.87
N ILE A 47 -4.37 -1.59 -9.77
CA ILE A 47 -3.06 -0.95 -9.52
C ILE A 47 -3.17 0.27 -8.59
N ASN A 48 -4.38 0.77 -8.32
CA ASN A 48 -4.58 1.81 -7.32
C ASN A 48 -4.52 1.20 -5.92
N TYR A 49 -3.32 1.20 -5.32
CA TYR A 49 -3.06 0.58 -4.01
C TYR A 49 -4.05 1.03 -2.90
N GLU A 50 -4.40 2.32 -2.84
CA GLU A 50 -5.37 2.80 -1.84
C GLU A 50 -6.76 2.19 -2.05
N SER A 51 -7.22 2.13 -3.30
CA SER A 51 -8.51 1.53 -3.63
C SER A 51 -8.51 0.01 -3.43
N PHE A 52 -7.39 -0.64 -3.77
CA PHE A 52 -7.15 -2.06 -3.60
C PHE A 52 -7.24 -2.45 -2.11
N THR A 53 -6.45 -1.79 -1.27
CA THR A 53 -6.42 -2.06 0.18
C THR A 53 -7.76 -1.76 0.85
N LYS A 54 -8.43 -0.65 0.50
CA LYS A 54 -9.79 -0.36 1.01
C LYS A 54 -10.81 -1.43 0.64
N SER A 55 -10.72 -1.96 -0.58
CA SER A 55 -11.66 -2.98 -1.08
C SER A 55 -11.46 -4.35 -0.41
N LEU A 56 -10.27 -4.61 0.15
CA LEU A 56 -9.92 -5.88 0.80
C LEU A 56 -9.87 -5.78 2.34
N ASN A 57 -10.14 -4.61 2.92
CA ASN A 57 -10.04 -4.41 4.37
C ASN A 57 -10.94 -5.35 5.19
N ASP A 58 -12.11 -5.69 4.67
CA ASP A 58 -13.06 -6.64 5.30
C ASP A 58 -12.67 -8.12 5.11
N SER A 59 -11.76 -8.42 4.18
CA SER A 59 -11.24 -9.76 3.94
C SER A 59 -9.79 -9.94 4.41
N ALA A 60 -9.15 -8.90 4.95
CA ALA A 60 -7.78 -8.92 5.42
C ALA A 60 -7.50 -10.09 6.39
N GLY A 61 -8.42 -10.35 7.34
CA GLY A 61 -8.28 -11.47 8.26
C GLY A 61 -8.27 -12.85 7.57
N ILE A 62 -8.98 -13.01 6.45
CA ILE A 62 -8.96 -14.23 5.65
C ILE A 62 -7.62 -14.34 4.91
N ILE A 63 -7.17 -13.25 4.28
CA ILE A 63 -5.89 -13.19 3.57
C ILE A 63 -4.74 -13.60 4.49
N TYR A 64 -4.63 -12.98 5.66
CA TYR A 64 -3.54 -13.26 6.59
C TYR A 64 -3.62 -14.65 7.23
N LYS A 65 -4.82 -15.11 7.64
CA LYS A 65 -4.94 -16.35 8.43
C LYS A 65 -5.13 -17.61 7.61
N LYS A 66 -5.87 -17.52 6.50
CA LYS A 66 -6.16 -18.68 5.65
C LYS A 66 -5.06 -18.88 4.62
N TYR A 67 -4.58 -17.80 4.04
CA TYR A 67 -3.62 -17.84 2.95
C TYR A 67 -2.18 -17.55 3.40
N GLU A 68 -1.98 -17.16 4.67
CA GLU A 68 -0.66 -16.81 5.22
C GLU A 68 0.10 -15.79 4.35
N ALA A 69 -0.66 -14.91 3.69
CA ALA A 69 -0.14 -13.98 2.70
C ALA A 69 -0.23 -12.53 3.19
N GLU A 70 0.74 -11.72 2.79
CA GLU A 70 0.73 -10.28 3.03
C GLU A 70 0.04 -9.55 1.86
N LEU A 71 -0.72 -8.52 2.20
CA LEU A 71 -1.48 -7.74 1.20
C LEU A 71 -0.54 -7.05 0.18
N ASP A 72 0.66 -6.68 0.61
CA ASP A 72 1.69 -6.09 -0.24
C ASP A 72 2.20 -7.08 -1.29
N ASP A 73 2.34 -8.36 -0.94
CA ASP A 73 2.81 -9.38 -1.87
C ASP A 73 1.72 -9.71 -2.90
N VAL A 74 0.47 -9.82 -2.46
CA VAL A 74 -0.67 -9.95 -3.39
C VAL A 74 -0.74 -8.77 -4.35
N TYR A 75 -0.52 -7.54 -3.86
CA TYR A 75 -0.51 -6.36 -4.72
C TYR A 75 0.63 -6.39 -5.76
N LYS A 76 1.84 -6.85 -5.38
CA LYS A 76 2.96 -7.03 -6.33
C LYS A 76 2.58 -7.99 -7.46
N GLU A 77 2.01 -9.14 -7.14
CA GLU A 77 1.57 -10.10 -8.15
C GLU A 77 0.50 -9.52 -9.08
N ILE A 78 -0.43 -8.76 -8.53
CA ILE A 78 -1.46 -8.06 -9.31
C ILE A 78 -0.85 -6.99 -10.23
N CYS A 79 0.13 -6.21 -9.77
CA CYS A 79 0.85 -5.27 -10.61
C CYS A 79 1.58 -5.98 -11.76
N ASN A 80 2.23 -7.12 -11.47
CA ASN A 80 2.90 -7.94 -12.47
C ASN A 80 1.93 -8.45 -13.55
N LEU A 81 0.70 -8.86 -13.16
CA LEU A 81 -0.35 -9.26 -14.11
C LEU A 81 -0.68 -8.19 -15.16
N PHE A 82 -0.60 -6.91 -14.78
CA PHE A 82 -0.88 -5.76 -15.65
C PHE A 82 0.39 -5.12 -16.24
N ASN A 83 1.53 -5.79 -16.10
CA ASN A 83 2.85 -5.30 -16.48
C ASN A 83 3.11 -3.89 -15.95
N GLU A 84 2.78 -3.65 -14.68
CA GLU A 84 3.06 -2.43 -13.96
C GLU A 84 4.07 -2.67 -12.85
N ASP A 85 4.90 -1.68 -12.60
CA ASP A 85 5.74 -1.69 -11.41
C ASP A 85 4.85 -1.52 -10.17
N PHE A 86 5.07 -2.34 -9.15
CA PHE A 86 4.35 -2.21 -7.88
C PHE A 86 4.77 -0.93 -7.15
N ASP A 87 6.03 -0.52 -7.29
CA ASP A 87 6.55 0.70 -6.71
C ASP A 87 6.25 1.88 -7.64
N ASN A 88 4.96 2.23 -7.68
CA ASN A 88 4.38 3.24 -8.56
C ASN A 88 3.78 4.42 -7.77
N ALA A 89 3.19 5.35 -8.51
CA ALA A 89 2.58 6.56 -7.95
C ALA A 89 1.51 6.28 -6.89
N TYR A 90 0.71 5.23 -7.05
CA TYR A 90 -0.37 4.90 -6.12
C TYR A 90 0.17 4.44 -4.77
N LEU A 91 1.15 3.53 -4.79
CA LEU A 91 1.80 3.06 -3.56
C LEU A 91 2.58 4.20 -2.88
N PHE A 92 3.27 5.04 -3.65
CA PHE A 92 3.91 6.25 -3.13
C PHE A 92 2.93 7.17 -2.41
N ASN A 93 1.82 7.53 -3.06
CA ASN A 93 0.81 8.45 -2.49
C ASN A 93 0.17 7.87 -1.22
N TYR A 94 -0.08 6.56 -1.21
CA TYR A 94 -0.58 5.87 -0.04
C TYR A 94 0.42 5.96 1.13
N ARG A 95 1.70 5.66 0.90
CA ARG A 95 2.76 5.75 1.92
C ARG A 95 2.92 7.18 2.42
N LEU A 96 2.94 8.16 1.52
CA LEU A 96 3.08 9.59 1.84
C LEU A 96 1.95 10.06 2.76
N THR A 97 0.71 9.67 2.49
CA THR A 97 -0.46 10.05 3.32
C THR A 97 -0.30 9.60 4.77
N ARG A 98 0.37 8.47 5.01
CA ARG A 98 0.59 7.93 6.36
C ARG A 98 1.66 8.67 7.15
N VAL A 99 2.53 9.45 6.50
CA VAL A 99 3.58 10.23 7.17
C VAL A 99 3.33 11.74 7.17
N LYS A 100 2.56 12.26 6.21
CA LYS A 100 2.39 13.70 6.00
C LYS A 100 1.68 14.43 7.15
N ASN A 101 0.75 13.77 7.83
CA ASN A 101 -0.12 14.39 8.84
C ASN A 101 0.21 13.94 10.27
N GLN A 102 1.44 13.50 10.51
CA GLN A 102 1.89 13.09 11.85
C GLN A 102 2.40 14.31 12.63
N GLU A 103 1.92 14.48 13.86
CA GLU A 103 2.33 15.58 14.74
C GLU A 103 3.32 15.09 15.80
N ALA A 104 4.37 15.87 16.08
CA ALA A 104 5.42 15.47 17.03
C ALA A 104 4.87 15.06 18.41
N ARG A 105 3.83 15.74 18.90
CA ARG A 105 3.18 15.43 20.18
C ARG A 105 2.69 14.00 20.27
N GLN A 106 2.19 13.42 19.17
CA GLN A 106 1.70 12.03 19.13
C GLN A 106 2.77 11.00 19.51
N PHE A 107 4.05 11.36 19.37
CA PHE A 107 5.20 10.53 19.73
C PHE A 107 5.75 10.91 21.09
N LEU A 108 5.84 12.23 21.37
CA LEU A 108 6.44 12.76 22.59
C LEU A 108 5.57 12.54 23.84
N ASP A 109 4.25 12.45 23.67
CA ASP A 109 3.31 12.24 24.77
C ASP A 109 3.21 10.76 25.21
N ILE A 110 3.95 9.85 24.55
CA ILE A 110 4.03 8.43 24.95
C ILE A 110 4.89 8.32 26.23
N GLU A 111 4.28 7.94 27.34
CA GLU A 111 4.96 7.85 28.65
C GLU A 111 5.97 6.70 28.74
N ASP A 112 5.64 5.55 28.16
CA ASP A 112 6.51 4.38 28.15
C ASP A 112 7.64 4.57 27.13
N LYS A 113 8.88 4.67 27.62
CA LYS A 113 10.04 5.00 26.79
C LYS A 113 10.33 3.96 25.71
N ASP A 114 10.20 2.67 26.03
CA ASP A 114 10.46 1.58 25.07
C ASP A 114 9.42 1.60 23.94
N THR A 115 8.15 1.85 24.29
CA THR A 115 7.07 2.05 23.32
C THR A 115 7.30 3.31 22.49
N GLN A 116 7.71 4.43 23.12
CA GLN A 116 8.03 5.68 22.44
C GLN A 116 9.11 5.46 21.39
N GLU A 117 10.23 4.85 21.77
CA GLU A 117 11.34 4.53 20.88
C GLU A 117 10.88 3.66 19.69
N THR A 118 10.11 2.61 19.97
CA THR A 118 9.57 1.70 18.94
C THR A 118 8.66 2.43 17.94
N VAL A 119 7.79 3.32 18.42
CA VAL A 119 6.87 4.08 17.55
C VAL A 119 7.63 5.10 16.71
N ILE A 120 8.65 5.75 17.28
CA ILE A 120 9.54 6.67 16.54
C ILE A 120 10.30 5.91 15.45
N GLN A 121 10.90 4.76 15.77
CA GLN A 121 11.59 3.93 14.79
C GLN A 121 10.66 3.51 13.64
N LYS A 122 9.43 3.07 13.95
CA LYS A 122 8.42 2.74 12.92
C LYS A 122 8.03 3.93 12.05
N PHE A 123 8.12 5.16 12.55
CA PHE A 123 7.88 6.36 11.76
C PHE A 123 9.07 6.69 10.84
N GLU A 124 10.29 6.56 11.36
CA GLU A 124 11.52 6.64 10.57
C GLU A 124 11.56 5.62 9.43
N ASP A 125 11.26 4.35 9.72
CA ASP A 125 11.23 3.27 8.72
C ASP A 125 10.24 3.57 7.58
N LYS A 126 9.07 4.16 7.90
CA LYS A 126 8.09 4.57 6.88
C LYS A 126 8.63 5.69 5.99
N ILE A 127 9.34 6.66 6.56
CA ILE A 127 9.97 7.74 5.79
C ILE A 127 11.07 7.17 4.89
N ASN A 128 11.94 6.31 5.45
CA ASN A 128 13.03 5.68 4.70
C ASN A 128 12.51 4.81 3.55
N THR A 129 11.45 4.03 3.79
CA THR A 129 10.78 3.25 2.74
C THR A 129 10.35 4.12 1.55
N ILE A 130 9.86 5.35 1.80
CA ILE A 130 9.51 6.28 0.73
C ILE A 130 10.76 6.79 0.02
N LEU A 131 11.80 7.18 0.78
CA LEU A 131 13.06 7.71 0.23
C LEU A 131 13.81 6.70 -0.64
N GLU A 132 13.72 5.41 -0.30
CA GLU A 132 14.36 4.32 -1.01
C GLU A 132 13.54 3.80 -2.20
N SER A 133 12.25 4.14 -2.24
CA SER A 133 11.35 3.72 -3.31
C SER A 133 11.85 4.14 -4.69
N LYS A 134 11.70 3.25 -5.67
CA LYS A 134 12.04 3.48 -7.08
C LYS A 134 11.28 4.70 -7.61
N TYR A 135 9.96 4.74 -7.40
CA TYR A 135 9.12 5.85 -7.88
C TYR A 135 9.60 7.21 -7.35
N TYR A 136 9.93 7.29 -6.06
CA TYR A 136 10.45 8.53 -5.47
C TYR A 136 11.79 8.92 -6.08
N ARG A 137 12.74 7.98 -6.18
CA ARG A 137 14.08 8.27 -6.72
C ARG A 137 14.03 8.78 -8.15
N GLU A 138 13.18 8.20 -8.99
CA GLU A 138 12.99 8.63 -10.39
C GLU A 138 12.30 10.00 -10.51
N ASN A 139 11.55 10.43 -9.50
CA ASN A 139 10.76 11.66 -9.50
C ASN A 139 11.18 12.67 -8.40
N LYS A 140 12.41 12.52 -7.88
CA LYS A 140 12.88 13.19 -6.66
C LYS A 140 12.73 14.71 -6.71
N GLU A 141 13.03 15.33 -7.85
CA GLU A 141 12.94 16.78 -8.03
C GLU A 141 11.55 17.33 -7.71
N LYS A 142 10.49 16.62 -8.12
CA LYS A 142 9.09 17.04 -7.91
C LYS A 142 8.55 16.59 -6.55
N LEU A 143 9.04 15.47 -6.02
CA LEU A 143 8.45 14.83 -4.84
C LEU A 143 9.16 15.16 -3.53
N SER A 144 10.39 15.67 -3.58
CA SER A 144 11.19 15.96 -2.38
C SER A 144 10.52 16.93 -1.42
N GLU A 145 9.84 17.95 -1.93
CA GLU A 145 9.11 18.94 -1.12
C GLU A 145 8.05 18.30 -0.21
N ASN A 146 7.42 17.21 -0.66
CA ASN A 146 6.40 16.50 0.12
C ASN A 146 6.95 15.83 1.37
N LEU A 147 8.27 15.59 1.45
CA LEU A 147 8.92 14.93 2.58
C LEU A 147 9.67 15.89 3.50
N ILE A 148 9.77 17.17 3.18
CA ILE A 148 10.44 18.16 4.05
C ILE A 148 9.80 18.21 5.43
N ILE A 149 8.46 18.30 5.49
CA ILE A 149 7.75 18.36 6.77
C ILE A 149 7.89 17.04 7.55
N PRO A 150 7.59 15.85 6.97
CA PRO A 150 7.81 14.57 7.65
C PRO A 150 9.23 14.38 8.22
N GLN A 151 10.27 14.72 7.44
CA GLN A 151 11.67 14.59 7.88
C GLN A 151 11.97 15.53 9.05
N LYS A 152 11.58 16.81 8.96
CA LYS A 152 11.76 17.77 10.06
C LYS A 152 10.99 17.38 11.31
N THR A 153 9.79 16.81 11.16
CA THR A 153 9.02 16.27 12.28
C THR A 153 9.77 15.13 12.95
N LEU A 154 10.32 14.17 12.18
CA LEU A 154 11.13 13.08 12.73
C LEU A 154 12.38 13.61 13.44
N GLU A 155 13.11 14.55 12.83
CA GLU A 155 14.31 15.17 13.43
C GLU A 155 13.98 15.81 14.79
N LEU A 156 12.88 16.56 14.88
CA LEU A 156 12.42 17.17 16.12
C LEU A 156 12.09 16.11 17.18
N ILE A 157 11.36 15.06 16.80
CA ILE A 157 10.97 13.99 17.72
C ILE A 157 12.20 13.29 18.29
N LYS A 158 13.15 12.87 17.42
CA LYS A 158 14.41 12.23 17.84
C LYS A 158 15.24 13.15 18.73
N SER A 159 15.20 14.46 18.48
CA SER A 159 15.86 15.46 19.32
C SER A 159 15.37 15.47 20.75
N VAL A 160 14.06 15.56 20.92
CA VAL A 160 13.45 15.67 22.24
C VAL A 160 13.49 14.33 22.98
N ALA A 161 13.39 13.22 22.26
CA ALA A 161 13.49 11.87 22.81
C ALA A 161 14.93 11.44 23.16
N GLY A 162 15.95 12.17 22.68
CA GLY A 162 17.36 11.85 22.93
C GLY A 162 17.89 10.67 22.09
N MET A 163 17.36 10.46 20.88
CA MET A 163 17.66 9.32 19.99
C MET A 163 18.66 9.68 18.86
N TYR A 164 19.78 10.33 19.19
CA TYR A 164 20.84 10.69 18.23
C TYR A 164 22.09 9.82 18.36
#